data_AF-A0A1L6JB16-F1
#
_entry.id   AF-A0A1L6JB16-F1
#
_cell.length_a   1.000
_cell.length_b   1.000
_cell.length_c   1.000
_cell.angle_alpha   90.00
_cell.angle_beta   90.00
_cell.angle_gamma   90.00
#
_symmetry.space_group_name_H-M   'P 1'
#
loop_
_entity.id
_entity.type
_entity.pdbx_description
1 polymer ?
#
loop_
_entity_poly.entity_id
_entity_poly.type
_entity_poly.pdbx_seq_one_letter_code
_entity_poly.pdbx_strand_id
1 'polypeptide(L)'
;MHQISESAVTVVVGDTRAVLKATDQTLLAHAHMFASVIEGVTASDLPVGISQKLFARLVAHAGKIVEGREDLRQLMACLTSIKNESNQRELATGCPNGLPEVERATPSFFTGASLAGERQPA
;
A
#
# COMPACT_ATOMS: atom_id res chain seq x y z
N MET A 1 13.52 9.24 -26.90
CA MET A 1 13.11 10.18 -25.83
C MET A 1 11.64 10.52 -26.03
N HIS A 2 10.80 10.16 -25.06
CA HIS A 2 9.35 10.45 -25.12
C HIS A 2 9.07 11.92 -24.78
N GLN A 3 8.09 12.51 -25.46
CA GLN A 3 7.59 13.86 -25.16
C GLN A 3 6.30 13.71 -24.34
N ILE A 4 6.37 14.00 -23.05
CA ILE A 4 5.26 13.90 -22.10
C ILE A 4 5.09 15.26 -21.43
N SER A 5 3.85 15.70 -21.22
CA SER A 5 3.60 16.92 -20.46
C SER A 5 3.80 16.66 -18.97
N GLU A 6 4.33 17.65 -18.25
CA GLU A 6 4.44 17.62 -16.79
C GLU A 6 3.09 17.37 -16.11
N SER A 7 2.02 17.97 -16.65
CA SER A 7 0.65 17.78 -16.18
C SER A 7 0.20 16.31 -16.28
N ALA A 8 0.54 15.61 -17.36
CA ALA A 8 0.20 14.21 -17.52
C ALA A 8 0.93 13.33 -16.49
N VAL A 9 2.21 13.62 -16.24
CA VAL A 9 2.97 12.88 -15.20
C VAL A 9 2.34 13.09 -13.83
N THR A 10 2.00 14.33 -13.49
CA THR A 10 1.41 14.68 -12.18
C THR A 10 0.05 14.00 -11.97
N VAL A 11 -0.83 14.02 -12.98
CA VAL A 11 -2.14 13.36 -12.93
C VAL A 11 -1.98 11.85 -12.76
N VAL A 12 -1.16 11.21 -13.60
CA VAL A 12 -0.97 9.75 -13.54
C VAL A 12 -0.37 9.31 -12.19
N VAL A 13 0.57 10.08 -11.63
CA VAL A 13 1.12 9.81 -10.30
C VAL A 13 0.05 9.96 -9.22
N GLY A 14 -0.79 10.99 -9.30
CA GLY A 14 -1.92 11.18 -8.38
C GLY A 14 -2.91 10.01 -8.44
N ASP A 15 -3.32 9.65 -9.65
CA ASP A 15 -4.31 8.59 -9.90
C ASP A 15 -3.81 7.22 -9.46
N THR A 16 -2.58 6.85 -9.81
CA THR A 16 -1.99 5.57 -9.37
C THR A 16 -1.91 5.45 -7.86
N ARG A 17 -1.58 6.55 -7.16
CA ARG A 17 -1.55 6.60 -5.69
C ARG A 17 -2.95 6.49 -5.08
N ALA A 18 -3.94 7.16 -5.68
CA ALA A 18 -5.33 7.08 -5.27
C ALA A 18 -5.90 5.67 -5.43
N VAL A 19 -5.61 5.01 -6.56
CA VAL A 19 -6.03 3.64 -6.82
C VAL A 19 -5.37 2.67 -5.86
N LEU A 20 -4.06 2.79 -5.59
CA LEU A 20 -3.39 1.95 -4.60
C LEU A 20 -4.03 2.08 -3.21
N LYS A 21 -4.31 3.31 -2.77
CA LYS A 21 -5.00 3.57 -1.50
C LYS A 21 -6.40 2.96 -1.48
N ALA A 22 -7.16 3.07 -2.57
CA ALA A 22 -8.49 2.49 -2.67
C ALA A 22 -8.43 0.94 -2.61
N THR A 23 -7.42 0.33 -3.22
CA THR A 23 -7.18 -1.12 -3.13
C THR A 23 -6.88 -1.54 -1.69
N ASP A 24 -6.03 -0.81 -0.97
CA ASP A 24 -5.72 -1.08 0.44
C ASP A 24 -6.98 -0.95 1.33
N GLN A 25 -7.81 0.07 1.09
CA GLN A 25 -9.10 0.22 1.77
C GLN A 25 -10.08 -0.91 1.45
N THR A 26 -10.08 -1.38 0.20
CA THR A 26 -10.90 -2.52 -0.24
C THR A 26 -10.47 -3.81 0.47
N LEU A 27 -9.15 -4.03 0.63
CA LEU A 27 -8.64 -5.18 1.37
C LEU A 27 -9.06 -5.16 2.84
N LEU A 28 -9.01 -3.99 3.50
CA LEU A 28 -9.50 -3.82 4.86
C LEU A 28 -11.01 -4.11 4.96
N ALA A 29 -11.81 -3.53 4.07
CA ALA A 29 -13.25 -3.76 4.04
C ALA A 29 -13.58 -5.25 3.80
N HIS A 30 -12.80 -5.93 2.95
CA HIS A 30 -12.93 -7.36 2.72
C HIS A 30 -12.64 -8.17 3.99
N ALA A 31 -11.61 -7.81 4.76
CA ALA A 31 -11.30 -8.47 6.03
C ALA A 31 -12.45 -8.33 7.05
N HIS A 32 -13.05 -7.14 7.16
CA HIS A 32 -14.24 -6.93 7.99
C HIS A 32 -15.42 -7.79 7.51
N MET A 33 -15.70 -7.81 6.20
CA MET A 33 -16.76 -8.66 5.64
C MET A 33 -16.52 -10.14 5.95
N PHE A 34 -15.27 -10.62 5.85
CA PHE A 34 -14.96 -12.01 6.16
C PHE A 34 -15.21 -12.33 7.65
N ALA A 35 -14.80 -11.44 8.56
CA ALA A 35 -15.12 -11.59 9.99
C ALA A 35 -16.64 -11.66 10.24
N SER A 36 -17.42 -10.74 9.68
CA SER A 36 -18.88 -10.74 9.81
C SER A 36 -19.53 -12.01 9.25
N VAL A 37 -18.96 -12.56 8.16
CA VAL A 37 -19.44 -13.83 7.60
C VAL A 37 -19.11 -15.01 8.51
N ILE A 38 -17.92 -15.06 9.11
CA ILE A 38 -17.57 -16.10 10.09
C ILE A 38 -18.53 -16.04 11.28
N GLU A 39 -18.77 -14.87 11.84
CA GLU A 39 -19.72 -14.66 12.95
C GLU A 39 -21.13 -15.13 12.58
N GLY A 40 -21.63 -14.71 11.41
CA GLY A 40 -22.94 -15.11 10.92
C GLY A 40 -23.07 -16.62 10.66
N VAL A 41 -22.02 -17.25 10.12
CA VAL A 41 -21.97 -18.70 9.94
C VAL A 41 -21.94 -19.42 11.28
N THR A 42 -21.14 -18.98 12.24
CA THR A 42 -21.05 -19.59 13.58
C THR A 42 -22.36 -19.47 14.36
N ALA A 43 -23.10 -18.37 14.18
CA ALA A 43 -24.43 -18.18 14.76
C ALA A 43 -25.54 -18.94 14.02
N SER A 44 -25.22 -19.62 12.91
CA SER A 44 -26.18 -20.35 12.08
C SER A 44 -25.92 -21.86 12.08
N ASP A 45 -26.98 -22.66 12.01
CA ASP A 45 -26.88 -24.11 11.81
C ASP A 45 -26.62 -24.46 10.32
N LEU A 46 -25.68 -23.76 9.69
CA LEU A 46 -25.32 -23.99 8.29
C LEU A 46 -24.58 -25.33 8.14
N PRO A 47 -24.99 -26.20 7.19
CA PRO A 47 -24.21 -27.37 6.84
C PRO A 47 -22.77 -27.01 6.45
N VAL A 48 -21.81 -27.82 6.90
CA VAL A 48 -20.37 -27.60 6.69
C VAL A 48 -20.01 -27.39 5.21
N GLY A 49 -20.66 -28.09 4.29
CA GLY A 49 -20.41 -27.94 2.85
C GLY A 49 -20.79 -26.54 2.32
N ILE A 50 -21.82 -25.92 2.88
CA ILE A 50 -22.27 -24.57 2.48
C ILE A 50 -21.32 -23.52 3.04
N SER A 51 -20.98 -23.60 4.32
CA SER A 51 -20.04 -22.66 4.95
C SER A 51 -18.65 -22.73 4.31
N GLN A 52 -18.14 -23.94 3.99
CA GLN A 52 -16.86 -24.04 3.28
C GLN A 52 -16.89 -23.44 1.87
N LYS A 53 -17.99 -23.62 1.13
CA LYS A 53 -18.15 -22.98 -0.18
C LYS A 53 -18.14 -21.46 -0.05
N LEU A 54 -18.75 -20.92 1.00
CA LEU A 54 -18.77 -19.48 1.30
C LEU A 54 -17.36 -18.95 1.60
N PHE A 55 -16.65 -19.59 2.52
CA PHE A 55 -15.29 -19.21 2.89
C PHE A 55 -14.31 -19.31 1.71
N ALA A 56 -14.40 -20.38 0.92
CA ALA A 56 -13.56 -20.54 -0.27
C ALA A 56 -13.77 -19.40 -1.29
N ARG A 57 -15.02 -18.93 -1.46
CA ARG A 57 -15.32 -17.80 -2.35
C ARG A 57 -14.80 -16.48 -1.81
N LEU A 58 -14.89 -16.26 -0.51
CA LEU A 58 -14.32 -15.07 0.14
C LEU A 58 -12.81 -15.03 0.00
N VAL A 59 -12.12 -16.12 0.35
CA VAL A 59 -10.66 -16.23 0.22
C VAL A 59 -10.21 -16.05 -1.24
N ALA A 60 -10.91 -16.67 -2.20
CA ALA A 60 -10.60 -16.47 -3.62
C ALA A 60 -10.79 -15.02 -4.07
N HIS A 61 -11.76 -14.29 -3.51
CA HIS A 61 -11.93 -12.87 -3.79
C HIS A 61 -10.83 -12.02 -3.13
N ALA A 62 -10.43 -12.31 -1.88
CA ALA A 62 -9.31 -11.66 -1.21
C ALA A 62 -8.02 -11.78 -2.04
N GLY A 63 -7.76 -12.98 -2.58
CA GLY A 63 -6.61 -13.24 -3.45
C GLY A 63 -6.54 -12.28 -4.64
N LYS A 64 -7.67 -12.05 -5.32
CA LYS A 64 -7.73 -11.11 -6.46
C LYS A 64 -7.43 -9.66 -6.10
N ILE A 65 -7.81 -9.23 -4.89
CA ILE A 65 -7.48 -7.87 -4.40
C ILE A 65 -5.96 -7.76 -4.21
N VAL A 66 -5.33 -8.79 -3.62
CA VAL A 66 -3.88 -8.83 -3.39
C VAL A 66 -3.11 -8.91 -4.72
N GLU A 67 -3.57 -9.73 -5.66
CA GLU A 67 -3.02 -9.81 -7.02
C GLU A 67 -3.10 -8.45 -7.72
N GLY A 68 -4.27 -7.79 -7.70
CA GLY A 68 -4.43 -6.46 -8.28
C GLY A 68 -3.54 -5.40 -7.64
N ARG A 69 -3.22 -5.54 -6.34
CA ARG A 69 -2.26 -4.66 -5.65
C ARG A 69 -0.83 -4.83 -6.17
N GLU A 70 -0.43 -6.07 -6.47
CA GLU A 70 0.87 -6.35 -7.08
C GLU A 70 0.93 -5.85 -8.53
N ASP A 71 -0.14 -6.01 -9.30
CA ASP A 71 -0.25 -5.45 -10.65
C ASP A 71 -0.08 -3.92 -10.64
N LEU A 72 -0.68 -3.23 -9.67
CA LEU A 72 -0.49 -1.78 -9.47
C LEU A 72 0.97 -1.42 -9.18
N ARG A 73 1.66 -2.21 -8.36
CA ARG A 73 3.10 -2.00 -8.07
C ARG A 73 3.93 -2.12 -9.35
N GLN A 74 3.66 -3.13 -10.17
CA GLN A 74 4.35 -3.33 -11.45
C GLN A 74 4.05 -2.22 -12.45
N LEU A 75 2.79 -1.77 -12.52
CA LEU A 75 2.38 -0.63 -13.34
C LEU A 75 3.14 0.64 -12.93
N MET A 76 3.21 0.94 -11.63
CA MET A 76 3.95 2.09 -11.11
C MET A 76 5.45 2.03 -11.48
N ALA A 77 6.06 0.84 -11.44
CA ALA A 77 7.45 0.64 -11.87
C ALA A 77 7.63 0.91 -13.38
N CYS A 78 6.71 0.40 -14.21
CA CYS A 78 6.71 0.65 -15.65
C CYS A 78 6.57 2.15 -15.98
N LEU A 79 5.62 2.83 -15.35
CA LEU A 79 5.41 4.28 -15.50
C LEU A 79 6.64 5.09 -15.07
N THR A 80 7.33 4.64 -14.02
CA THR A 80 8.59 5.26 -13.57
C THR A 80 9.70 5.11 -14.62
N SER A 81 9.82 3.93 -15.26
CA SER A 81 10.77 3.74 -16.37
C SER A 81 10.46 4.68 -17.52
N ILE A 82 9.20 4.75 -17.95
CA ILE A 82 8.76 5.65 -19.04
C ILE A 82 9.08 7.12 -18.71
N LYS A 83 8.82 7.56 -17.47
CA LYS A 83 9.17 8.91 -17.01
C LYS A 83 10.67 9.17 -17.14
N ASN A 84 11.50 8.23 -16.70
CA ASN A 84 12.95 8.34 -16.72
C ASN A 84 13.53 8.37 -18.15
N GLU A 85 12.82 7.80 -19.13
CA GLU A 85 13.18 7.79 -20.56
C GLU A 85 12.56 8.96 -21.36
N SER A 86 11.86 9.87 -20.68
CA SER A 86 11.17 11.02 -21.27
C SER A 86 11.87 12.35 -21.01
N ASN A 87 11.35 13.42 -21.62
CA ASN A 87 11.70 14.80 -21.29
C ASN A 87 11.36 15.21 -19.83
N GLN A 88 10.68 14.35 -19.06
CA GLN A 88 10.29 14.57 -17.66
C GLN A 88 11.18 13.83 -16.65
N ARG A 89 12.38 13.38 -17.05
CA ARG A 89 13.31 12.63 -16.18
C ARG A 89 13.59 13.33 -14.84
N GLU A 90 13.80 14.64 -14.88
CA GLU A 90 14.17 15.45 -13.71
C GLU A 90 12.97 15.81 -12.82
N LEU A 91 11.72 15.52 -13.25
CA LEU A 91 10.54 15.80 -12.45
C LEU A 91 10.47 14.87 -11.23
N ALA A 92 10.45 15.44 -10.03
CA ALA A 92 10.38 14.69 -8.78
C ALA A 92 8.95 14.18 -8.50
N THR A 93 8.72 12.88 -8.54
CA THR A 93 7.39 12.24 -8.35
C THR A 93 7.35 11.19 -7.23
N GLY A 94 8.51 10.90 -6.62
CA GLY A 94 8.73 9.67 -5.84
C GLY A 94 8.35 9.70 -4.35
N CYS A 95 8.07 10.85 -3.75
CA CYS A 95 7.82 10.90 -2.31
C CYS A 95 6.32 10.81 -1.97
N PRO A 96 5.91 9.82 -1.16
CA PRO A 96 4.52 9.64 -0.69
C PRO A 96 3.88 10.90 -0.10
N ASN A 97 4.68 11.81 0.48
CA ASN A 97 4.26 13.06 1.11
C ASN A 97 5.00 14.31 0.59
N GLY A 98 5.59 14.26 -0.62
CA GLY A 98 6.65 15.21 -1.00
C GLY A 98 7.95 14.90 -0.24
N LEU A 99 9.09 15.36 -0.76
CA LEU A 99 10.30 15.36 0.07
C LEU A 99 9.98 16.27 1.27
N PRO A 100 10.13 15.82 2.53
CA PRO A 100 10.22 16.79 3.61
C PRO A 100 11.33 17.77 3.23
N GLU A 101 11.13 19.05 3.51
CA GLU A 101 12.17 20.05 3.36
C GLU A 101 13.28 19.68 4.36
N VAL A 102 14.22 18.85 3.91
CA VAL A 102 15.38 18.46 4.71
C VAL A 102 16.31 19.66 4.64
N GLU A 103 16.14 20.59 5.59
CA GLU A 103 17.26 21.42 6.01
C GLU A 103 18.40 20.45 6.35
N ARG A 104 19.50 20.49 5.58
CA ARG A 104 20.57 19.49 5.64
C ARG A 104 21.17 19.45 7.05
N ALA A 105 20.63 18.58 7.91
CA ALA A 105 21.22 18.27 9.19
C ALA A 105 22.46 17.40 8.93
N THR A 106 23.61 17.90 9.37
CA THR A 106 24.90 17.21 9.34
C THR A 106 24.78 15.81 9.98
N PRO A 107 25.25 14.73 9.33
CA PRO A 107 24.99 13.38 9.82
C PRO A 107 25.82 13.05 11.07
N SER A 108 25.16 12.76 12.19
CA SER A 108 25.75 12.03 13.31
C SER A 108 25.23 10.59 13.29
N PHE A 109 25.84 9.75 12.47
CA PHE A 109 25.39 8.37 12.24
C PHE A 109 25.74 7.39 13.37
N PHE A 110 26.57 7.75 14.35
CA PHE A 110 26.94 6.87 15.46
C PHE A 110 27.32 7.66 16.73
N THR A 111 26.39 7.76 17.69
CA THR A 111 26.61 7.95 19.14
C THR A 111 25.22 8.06 19.79
N GLY A 112 24.75 7.21 20.68
CA GLY A 112 25.19 5.92 21.15
C GLY A 112 23.96 5.29 21.82
N ALA A 113 23.65 4.04 21.46
CA ALA A 113 22.72 3.28 22.26
C ALA A 113 23.34 3.03 23.64
N SER A 114 22.67 3.48 24.70
CA SER A 114 22.67 2.73 25.95
C SER A 114 21.27 2.79 26.54
N LEU A 115 20.55 1.68 26.37
CA LEU A 115 19.40 1.32 27.18
C LEU A 115 19.92 0.47 28.34
N ALA A 116 19.95 1.05 29.53
CA ALA A 116 19.93 0.37 30.83
C ALA A 116 19.50 1.47 31.82
N GLY A 117 18.36 1.45 32.49
CA GLY A 117 17.72 0.36 33.20
C GLY A 117 17.30 0.98 34.54
N GLU A 118 16.06 0.79 34.94
CA GLU A 118 15.43 1.35 36.13
C GLU A 118 16.29 1.33 37.40
N ARG A 119 16.27 2.43 38.18
CA ARG A 119 15.98 2.46 39.64
C ARG A 119 16.03 3.90 40.18
N GLN A 120 14.86 4.40 40.55
CA GLN A 120 14.66 5.32 41.69
C GLN A 120 14.41 4.41 42.90
N PRO A 121 14.95 4.63 44.13
CA PRO A 121 14.68 5.80 44.99
C PRO A 121 15.93 6.23 45.81
N ALA A 122 15.96 7.18 46.75
CA ALA A 122 15.01 8.04 47.45
C ALA A 122 15.69 9.40 47.70
#